data_AF-A0A849Q462-F1
#
_entry.id   AF-A0A849Q462-F1
#
_cell.length_a   1.000
_cell.length_b   1.000
_cell.length_c   1.000
_cell.angle_alpha   90.00
_cell.angle_beta   90.00
_cell.angle_gamma   90.00
#
_symmetry.space_group_name_H-M   'P 1'
#
loop_
_entity.id
_entity.type
_entity.pdbx_description
1 polymer ?
#
loop_
_entity_poly.entity_id
_entity_poly.type
_entity_poly.pdbx_seq_one_letter_code
_entity_poly.pdbx_strand_id
1 'polypeptide(L)'
;MGRKLHLEGGKPGFYILRHICHSGSPTGRASNGSARGSWPGVRMGDIFPLFKYIESTLIQATKVSPRVACHQGPCRPGTAQSGNVFVPRKPSSRAAQRGQYLDRVCRVGSAPGGVVMERAVVVIGGGIGGVQASLDLANAGIRVYLVERQPSIGGMMARLDKTFPTNDCSMCILSPKLVEVARHPNIHLLTNSEVRSVAGEAGDFTVSVVRPPRYVDMDKCIACNTCSEKCPTKVPSEFEEGMAPRKAIYVLFPQAVPLKWTIDPEHCLYLTKEKCGICAKVCPADAVNFEDTEEVVQVDASAIVAAPGFAPYDPSALYEFGHGRYPNVITNLEFERMLNASGPTGGHLIRPADGEPPKRIAFLQCVGSRDEKAQRWCSSFCCMAAIKEAIIAKEHAPDLEDIHIYFMDIRAYGKEFEDFYVKAEEEHGIGFTRCRVPGLVEHPKTRDIHLDYVEEGTLEPLSATYDLVVLSTGMSRPEGAEELAEVLGIELAEEGFCATDAATNLRTSRDGVFVCGAFSSPKDIPETVAQASGAAGMAAAVHLRSEERLPAAEAPPLDRDVTGEEPRVGVFVCHCGTNIGGVV
;
A
#
# COMPACT_ATOMS: atom_id res chain seq x y z
N MET A 1 45.98 5.60 -13.07
CA MET A 1 47.14 5.58 -12.14
C MET A 1 46.61 5.63 -10.72
N GLY A 2 46.50 4.48 -10.06
CA GLY A 2 45.98 4.41 -8.69
C GLY A 2 47.04 4.75 -7.66
N ARG A 3 46.70 5.61 -6.69
CA ARG A 3 47.39 5.70 -5.40
C ARG A 3 46.45 5.18 -4.32
N LYS A 4 46.80 4.04 -3.73
CA LYS A 4 46.25 3.55 -2.47
C LYS A 4 46.71 4.48 -1.35
N LEU A 5 45.78 5.05 -0.60
CA LEU A 5 46.06 5.64 0.71
C LEU A 5 46.03 4.50 1.74
N HIS A 6 47.21 4.14 2.27
CA HIS A 6 47.33 3.39 3.51
C HIS A 6 47.13 4.36 4.67
N LEU A 7 46.17 4.06 5.56
CA LEU A 7 46.09 4.67 6.88
C LEU A 7 46.51 3.62 7.91
N GLU A 8 47.73 3.78 8.41
CA GLU A 8 48.21 3.08 9.61
C GLU A 8 47.80 3.86 10.87
N GLY A 9 47.35 3.11 11.89
CA GLY A 9 47.54 3.44 13.31
C GLY A 9 47.10 4.82 13.80
N GLY A 10 45.81 4.98 14.09
CA GLY A 10 45.29 6.10 14.89
C GLY A 10 43.79 6.02 15.06
N LYS A 11 43.31 6.09 16.31
CA LYS A 11 41.89 5.99 16.69
C LYS A 11 40.98 6.86 15.79
N PRO A 12 39.93 6.33 15.15
CA PRO A 12 38.95 7.17 14.47
C PRO A 12 38.03 7.84 15.50
N GLY A 13 38.14 9.16 15.59
CA GLY A 13 37.09 9.99 16.18
C GLY A 13 35.88 10.00 15.25
N PHE A 14 34.70 9.67 15.79
CA PHE A 14 33.44 9.66 15.07
C PHE A 14 32.85 11.08 15.07
N TYR A 15 32.50 11.60 13.90
CA TYR A 15 31.72 12.83 13.74
C TYR A 15 30.32 12.47 13.25
N ILE A 16 29.28 12.93 13.95
CA ILE A 16 27.90 12.93 13.45
C ILE A 16 27.74 14.15 12.55
N LEU A 17 27.74 13.95 11.23
CA LEU A 17 27.22 14.95 10.30
C LEU A 17 25.70 14.78 10.22
N ARG A 18 24.97 15.53 11.05
CA ARG A 18 23.54 15.78 10.81
C ARG A 18 23.47 16.75 9.63
N HIS A 19 23.11 16.26 8.45
CA HIS A 19 22.58 17.14 7.40
C HIS A 19 21.18 17.59 7.86
N ILE A 20 21.13 18.80 8.42
CA ILE A 20 19.87 19.56 8.52
C ILE A 20 19.66 20.15 7.12
N CYS A 21 18.72 19.57 6.37
CA CYS A 21 18.30 20.15 5.11
C CYS A 21 17.43 21.38 5.41
N HIS A 22 18.06 22.55 5.51
CA HIS A 22 17.32 23.82 5.43
C HIS A 22 17.05 24.11 3.96
N SER A 23 15.78 24.00 3.55
CA SER A 23 15.25 24.57 2.33
C SER A 23 15.23 26.09 2.45
N GLY A 24 16.38 26.73 2.21
CA GLY A 24 16.53 28.16 2.05
C GLY A 24 16.91 28.47 0.61
N SER A 25 16.01 29.08 -0.14
CA SER A 25 16.24 29.59 -1.50
C SER A 25 17.39 30.61 -1.53
N PRO A 26 18.37 30.52 -2.44
CA PRO A 26 19.35 31.58 -2.61
C PRO A 26 18.92 32.52 -3.75
N THR A 27 18.19 33.59 -3.41
CA THR A 27 18.18 34.81 -4.22
C THR A 27 19.39 35.65 -3.84
N GLY A 28 20.37 35.80 -4.73
CA GLY A 28 21.44 36.80 -4.57
C GLY A 28 22.72 36.53 -5.35
N ARG A 29 22.90 37.22 -6.48
CA ARG A 29 24.22 37.40 -7.14
C ARG A 29 25.16 38.19 -6.22
N ALA A 30 26.43 37.78 -6.10
CA ALA A 30 27.57 38.51 -6.67
C ALA A 30 28.97 38.08 -6.15
N SER A 31 29.87 37.87 -7.11
CA SER A 31 31.30 38.28 -7.15
C SER A 31 32.40 37.47 -6.43
N ASN A 32 33.44 37.22 -7.24
CA ASN A 32 34.75 36.66 -6.94
C ASN A 32 35.55 37.47 -5.90
N GLY A 33 36.26 36.76 -5.01
CA GLY A 33 37.30 37.37 -4.17
C GLY A 33 38.05 36.34 -3.33
N SER A 34 39.29 36.06 -3.70
CA SER A 34 40.25 35.28 -2.91
C SER A 34 40.63 36.01 -1.62
N ALA A 35 40.51 35.36 -0.46
CA ALA A 35 41.25 35.78 0.74
C ALA A 35 41.47 34.61 1.71
N ARG A 36 42.75 34.36 2.00
CA ARG A 36 43.22 33.55 3.13
C ARG A 36 42.85 34.28 4.43
N GLY A 37 42.29 33.56 5.41
CA GLY A 37 42.03 34.11 6.73
C GLY A 37 41.67 33.02 7.73
N SER A 38 42.60 32.72 8.63
CA SER A 38 42.45 31.89 9.83
C SER A 38 41.49 32.54 10.83
N TRP A 39 40.52 31.80 11.37
CA TRP A 39 39.75 32.18 12.55
C TRP A 39 40.03 31.23 13.74
N PRO A 40 40.13 31.76 14.97
CA PRO A 40 40.61 31.03 16.15
C PRO A 40 39.50 30.21 16.82
N GLY A 41 39.93 29.16 17.53
CA GLY A 41 39.07 28.16 18.17
C GLY A 41 38.17 28.71 19.28
N VAL A 42 36.92 28.26 19.26
CA VAL A 42 35.98 28.36 20.38
C VAL A 42 36.09 27.08 21.19
N ARG A 43 36.37 27.22 22.49
CA ARG A 43 36.43 26.11 23.45
C ARG A 43 35.01 25.66 23.82
N MET A 44 34.83 24.35 23.91
CA MET A 44 33.55 23.65 24.14
C MET A 44 33.10 23.73 25.61
N GLY A 45 33.00 24.95 26.15
CA GLY A 45 32.58 25.25 27.52
C GLY A 45 31.50 26.33 27.65
N ASP A 46 31.19 27.07 26.58
CA ASP A 46 30.33 28.27 26.66
C ASP A 46 28.92 28.09 26.04
N ILE A 47 28.46 26.85 25.81
CA ILE A 47 27.07 26.56 25.35
C ILE A 47 26.28 25.84 26.45
N PHE A 48 26.28 26.42 27.65
CA PHE A 48 25.47 25.97 28.78
C PHE A 48 24.58 27.11 29.31
N PRO A 49 23.74 27.72 28.45
CA PRO A 49 22.39 28.05 28.91
C PRO A 49 21.36 28.01 27.76
N LEU A 50 21.03 26.82 27.27
CA LEU A 50 19.80 26.61 26.47
C LEU A 50 19.04 25.32 26.85
N PHE A 51 19.67 24.41 27.58
CA PHE A 51 19.06 23.16 28.04
C PHE A 51 18.19 23.28 29.31
N LYS A 52 18.33 24.36 30.09
CA LYS A 52 17.52 24.58 31.30
C LYS A 52 16.11 25.15 31.06
N TYR A 53 15.76 25.50 29.83
CA TYR A 53 14.44 26.05 29.49
C TYR A 53 13.47 24.98 28.94
N ILE A 54 13.93 23.76 28.67
CA ILE A 54 13.09 22.67 28.13
C ILE A 54 12.70 21.65 29.22
N GLU A 55 13.48 21.52 30.29
CA GLU A 55 13.13 20.63 31.42
C GLU A 55 12.05 21.20 32.36
N SER A 56 11.81 22.52 32.38
CA SER A 56 10.80 23.12 33.26
C SER A 56 9.38 23.13 32.66
N THR A 57 9.23 22.91 31.35
CA THR A 57 7.91 22.93 30.67
C THR A 57 7.31 21.52 30.52
N LEU A 58 8.13 20.47 30.59
CA LEU A 58 7.66 19.07 30.44
C LEU A 58 7.28 18.37 31.75
N ILE A 59 7.53 18.99 32.91
CA ILE A 59 7.21 18.41 34.23
C ILE A 59 5.87 18.94 34.82
N GLN A 60 5.19 19.87 34.16
CA GLN A 60 3.87 20.38 34.62
C GLN A 60 2.63 19.76 33.93
N ALA A 61 2.78 18.82 33.00
CA ALA A 61 1.65 18.24 32.25
C ALA A 61 1.12 16.89 32.77
N THR A 62 1.62 16.36 33.89
CA THR A 62 1.17 15.08 34.46
C THR A 62 0.72 15.26 35.91
N LYS A 63 -0.45 15.86 36.12
CA LYS A 63 -1.29 15.73 37.32
C LYS A 63 -2.65 16.40 37.10
N VAL A 64 -3.52 15.76 36.33
CA VAL A 64 -4.96 16.01 36.39
C VAL A 64 -5.67 14.67 36.55
N SER A 65 -6.14 14.37 37.76
CA SER A 65 -7.04 13.25 38.01
C SER A 65 -8.44 13.61 37.51
N PRO A 66 -9.16 12.73 36.81
CA PRO A 66 -10.58 12.93 36.62
C PRO A 66 -11.32 12.43 37.89
N ARG A 67 -11.58 13.33 38.84
CA ARG A 67 -12.72 13.15 39.76
C ARG A 67 -13.98 13.47 38.95
N VAL A 68 -14.65 12.44 38.46
CA VAL A 68 -16.01 12.57 37.92
C VAL A 68 -16.94 12.79 39.11
N ALA A 69 -17.32 14.04 39.33
CA ALA A 69 -18.39 14.39 40.25
C ALA A 69 -19.74 14.07 39.58
N CYS A 70 -20.46 13.12 40.16
CA CYS A 70 -21.82 12.78 39.80
C CYS A 70 -22.75 13.93 40.21
N HIS A 71 -23.17 14.77 39.26
CA HIS A 71 -24.27 15.70 39.47
C HIS A 71 -25.56 15.09 38.92
N GLN A 72 -26.33 14.49 39.83
CA GLN A 72 -27.74 14.20 39.61
C GLN A 72 -28.53 15.52 39.62
N GLY A 73 -29.26 15.79 38.55
CA GLY A 73 -30.26 16.86 38.47
C GLY A 73 -31.25 16.56 37.34
N PRO A 74 -32.57 16.58 37.58
CA PRO A 74 -33.55 16.14 36.58
C PRO A 74 -33.85 17.25 35.56
N CYS A 75 -33.63 16.97 34.27
CA CYS A 75 -34.07 17.84 33.18
C CYS A 75 -35.54 17.55 32.82
N ARG A 76 -36.38 18.60 32.88
CA ARG A 76 -37.77 18.63 32.40
C ARG A 76 -37.81 18.71 30.85
N PRO A 77 -38.85 18.16 30.20
CA PRO A 77 -38.97 18.18 28.74
C PRO A 77 -39.47 19.54 28.24
N GLY A 78 -38.66 20.18 27.39
CA GLY A 78 -39.04 21.36 26.61
C GLY A 78 -39.33 20.94 25.17
N THR A 79 -40.52 21.29 24.72
CA THR A 79 -41.06 21.11 23.36
C THR A 79 -40.19 21.80 22.30
N ALA A 80 -39.71 21.05 21.32
CA ALA A 80 -39.14 21.59 20.09
C ALA A 80 -40.10 21.36 18.92
N GLN A 81 -40.46 22.45 18.27
CA GLN A 81 -41.36 22.54 17.12
C GLN A 81 -40.71 21.94 15.86
N SER A 82 -41.55 21.28 15.08
CA SER A 82 -41.26 20.60 13.81
C SER A 82 -40.97 21.58 12.66
N GLY A 83 -39.87 21.36 11.94
CA GLY A 83 -39.57 21.95 10.64
C GLY A 83 -39.32 20.87 9.59
N ASN A 84 -40.39 20.56 8.83
CA ASN A 84 -40.52 19.95 7.51
C ASN A 84 -39.38 19.10 6.90
N VAL A 85 -39.65 17.79 6.75
CA VAL A 85 -39.01 16.88 5.78
C VAL A 85 -40.04 16.47 4.72
N PHE A 86 -39.65 16.55 3.45
CA PHE A 86 -40.42 16.11 2.27
C PHE A 86 -40.77 14.61 2.35
N VAL A 87 -42.04 14.26 2.15
CA VAL A 87 -42.55 12.88 2.00
C VAL A 87 -43.54 12.82 0.84
N PRO A 88 -43.60 11.75 0.04
CA PRO A 88 -44.85 11.33 -0.56
C PRO A 88 -45.39 10.03 0.08
N ARG A 89 -46.51 10.20 0.77
CA ARG A 89 -47.74 9.38 0.82
C ARG A 89 -47.64 7.84 0.87
N LYS A 90 -47.72 7.28 2.09
CA LYS A 90 -48.92 6.67 2.74
C LYS A 90 -48.47 5.75 3.89
N PRO A 91 -48.99 5.89 5.12
CA PRO A 91 -48.64 5.01 6.23
C PRO A 91 -49.56 3.79 6.26
N SER A 92 -49.00 2.58 6.18
CA SER A 92 -49.66 1.36 6.66
C SER A 92 -49.16 1.03 8.08
N SER A 93 -50.08 0.58 8.91
CA SER A 93 -50.11 0.47 10.38
C SER A 93 -49.10 -0.49 11.05
N ARG A 94 -47.87 -0.64 10.54
CA ARG A 94 -46.82 -1.48 11.17
C ARG A 94 -45.83 -0.72 12.06
N ALA A 95 -45.95 0.61 12.19
CA ALA A 95 -45.02 1.43 12.97
C ALA A 95 -45.24 1.41 14.50
N ALA A 96 -46.36 0.84 14.99
CA ALA A 96 -46.68 0.82 16.42
C ALA A 96 -46.10 -0.40 17.19
N GLN A 97 -45.40 -1.34 16.52
CA GLN A 97 -44.77 -2.50 17.17
C GLN A 97 -43.24 -2.41 17.29
N ARG A 98 -42.60 -1.33 16.82
CA ARG A 98 -41.14 -1.11 16.97
C ARG A 98 -40.74 -0.25 18.16
N GLY A 99 -41.71 0.25 18.94
CA GLY A 99 -41.48 1.08 20.14
C GLY A 99 -41.20 0.32 21.44
N GLN A 100 -41.06 -1.01 21.40
CA GLN A 100 -40.80 -1.84 22.59
C GLN A 100 -39.56 -2.75 22.45
N TYR A 101 -38.70 -2.51 21.44
CA TYR A 101 -37.50 -3.32 21.21
C TYR A 101 -36.17 -2.60 21.55
N LEU A 102 -36.23 -1.51 22.32
CA LEU A 102 -35.05 -0.73 22.74
C LEU A 102 -34.85 -0.64 24.26
N ASP A 103 -35.46 -1.54 25.03
CA ASP A 103 -35.29 -1.55 26.49
C ASP A 103 -35.01 -2.95 27.08
N ARG A 104 -34.35 -3.82 26.30
CA ARG A 104 -34.03 -5.19 26.74
C ARG A 104 -32.63 -5.69 26.42
N VAL A 105 -31.64 -4.79 26.29
CA VAL A 105 -30.21 -5.16 26.25
C VAL A 105 -29.45 -4.40 27.34
N CYS A 106 -29.87 -4.61 28.60
CA CYS A 106 -29.14 -4.19 29.79
C CYS A 106 -29.52 -5.13 30.95
N ARG A 107 -29.14 -6.40 30.83
CA ARG A 107 -29.01 -7.31 31.98
C ARG A 107 -27.75 -8.13 31.78
N VAL A 108 -26.65 -7.58 32.28
CA VAL A 108 -25.42 -8.34 32.54
C VAL A 108 -25.75 -9.31 33.67
N GLY A 109 -26.02 -10.56 33.30
CA GLY A 109 -26.15 -11.67 34.23
C GLY A 109 -24.86 -12.46 34.23
N SER A 110 -24.12 -12.44 35.33
CA SER A 110 -22.96 -13.30 35.53
C SER A 110 -23.38 -14.77 35.59
N ALA A 111 -23.06 -15.55 34.55
CA ALA A 111 -23.16 -17.01 34.59
C ALA A 111 -21.84 -17.60 35.14
N PRO A 112 -21.89 -18.66 35.97
CA PRO A 112 -20.68 -19.22 36.58
C PRO A 112 -20.03 -20.29 35.70
N GLY A 113 -18.70 -20.20 35.58
CA GLY A 113 -17.81 -21.36 35.38
C GLY A 113 -17.85 -22.03 34.01
N GLY A 114 -17.52 -21.29 32.94
CA GLY A 114 -17.11 -21.84 31.65
C GLY A 114 -15.61 -21.63 31.44
N VAL A 115 -14.94 -22.55 30.75
CA VAL A 115 -13.54 -22.41 30.33
C VAL A 115 -13.46 -21.22 29.35
N VAL A 116 -12.65 -20.21 29.68
CA VAL A 116 -12.49 -18.97 28.90
C VAL A 116 -11.88 -19.30 27.55
N MET A 117 -12.64 -19.14 26.47
CA MET A 117 -12.16 -19.29 25.09
C MET A 117 -11.90 -17.89 24.51
N GLU A 118 -10.64 -17.63 24.20
CA GLU A 118 -10.09 -16.29 23.98
C GLU A 118 -10.13 -15.91 22.47
N ARG A 119 -10.78 -14.79 22.07
CA ARG A 119 -11.03 -14.46 20.64
C ARG A 119 -10.11 -13.38 20.05
N ALA A 120 -9.69 -13.54 18.79
CA ALA A 120 -8.82 -12.61 18.05
C ALA A 120 -9.61 -11.63 17.16
N VAL A 121 -8.93 -10.80 16.37
CA VAL A 121 -9.51 -10.10 15.20
C VAL A 121 -8.85 -10.65 13.93
N VAL A 122 -9.64 -10.93 12.90
CA VAL A 122 -9.12 -11.39 11.61
C VAL A 122 -9.08 -10.21 10.63
N VAL A 123 -7.94 -10.01 9.99
CA VAL A 123 -7.75 -9.02 8.92
C VAL A 123 -7.47 -9.76 7.63
N ILE A 124 -8.23 -9.46 6.56
CA ILE A 124 -8.16 -10.15 5.27
C ILE A 124 -7.57 -9.20 4.23
N GLY A 125 -6.39 -9.52 3.71
CA GLY A 125 -5.63 -8.73 2.75
C GLY A 125 -4.47 -7.99 3.42
N GLY A 126 -3.25 -8.27 2.96
CA GLY A 126 -1.98 -7.73 3.45
C GLY A 126 -1.44 -6.56 2.64
N GLY A 127 -2.30 -5.80 1.96
CA GLY A 127 -1.96 -4.48 1.44
C GLY A 127 -1.81 -3.43 2.56
N ILE A 128 -1.46 -2.19 2.21
CA ILE A 128 -1.25 -1.11 3.19
C ILE A 128 -2.45 -0.92 4.16
N GLY A 129 -3.68 -1.12 3.68
CA GLY A 129 -4.88 -1.07 4.52
C GLY A 129 -4.91 -2.14 5.61
N GLY A 130 -4.75 -3.41 5.26
CA GLY A 130 -4.76 -4.49 6.25
C GLY A 130 -3.51 -4.52 7.13
N VAL A 131 -2.35 -4.11 6.60
CA VAL A 131 -1.12 -3.89 7.37
C VAL A 131 -1.35 -2.84 8.45
N GLN A 132 -1.91 -1.68 8.11
CA GLN A 132 -2.19 -0.62 9.07
C GLN A 132 -3.23 -1.07 10.11
N ALA A 133 -4.34 -1.69 9.67
CA ALA A 133 -5.37 -2.15 10.58
C ALA A 133 -4.83 -3.19 11.58
N SER A 134 -3.97 -4.10 11.12
CA SER A 134 -3.34 -5.11 11.97
C SER A 134 -2.41 -4.48 13.00
N LEU A 135 -1.57 -3.51 12.60
CA LEU A 135 -0.68 -2.80 13.51
C LEU A 135 -1.46 -2.02 14.58
N ASP A 136 -2.52 -1.31 14.21
CA ASP A 136 -3.31 -0.52 15.16
C ASP A 136 -4.01 -1.40 16.20
N LEU A 137 -4.60 -2.52 15.76
CA LEU A 137 -5.20 -3.53 16.65
C LEU A 137 -4.14 -4.16 17.57
N ALA A 138 -3.00 -4.55 17.01
CA ALA A 138 -1.95 -5.25 17.72
C ALA A 138 -1.24 -4.37 18.76
N ASN A 139 -1.02 -3.09 18.43
CA ASN A 139 -0.52 -2.07 19.34
C ASN A 139 -1.52 -1.72 20.44
N ALA A 140 -2.82 -1.91 20.20
CA ALA A 140 -3.86 -1.84 21.23
C ALA A 140 -3.91 -3.10 22.13
N GLY A 141 -3.00 -4.07 21.93
CA GLY A 141 -2.92 -5.30 22.71
C GLY A 141 -3.86 -6.41 22.23
N ILE A 142 -4.52 -6.23 21.08
CA ILE A 142 -5.47 -7.20 20.52
C ILE A 142 -4.72 -8.18 19.63
N ARG A 143 -4.98 -9.49 19.79
CA ARG A 143 -4.39 -10.50 18.91
C ARG A 143 -5.03 -10.44 17.53
N VAL A 144 -4.21 -10.47 16.49
CA VAL A 144 -4.63 -10.34 15.10
C VAL A 144 -4.16 -11.55 14.30
N TYR A 145 -5.02 -12.09 13.45
CA TYR A 145 -4.64 -12.97 12.36
C TYR A 145 -4.74 -12.20 11.05
N LEU A 146 -3.60 -11.93 10.41
CA LEU A 146 -3.54 -11.26 9.11
C LEU A 146 -3.43 -12.32 8.01
N VAL A 147 -4.48 -12.46 7.21
CA VAL A 147 -4.60 -13.44 6.13
C VAL A 147 -4.28 -12.76 4.80
N GLU A 148 -3.27 -13.26 4.07
CA GLU A 148 -2.84 -12.75 2.76
C GLU A 148 -2.77 -13.89 1.75
N ARG A 149 -3.47 -13.74 0.62
CA ARG A 149 -3.55 -14.73 -0.45
C ARG A 149 -2.21 -14.94 -1.14
N GLN A 150 -1.45 -13.87 -1.34
CA GLN A 150 -0.14 -13.90 -1.97
C GLN A 150 0.91 -14.48 -1.01
N PRO A 151 2.06 -14.95 -1.52
CA PRO A 151 3.14 -15.47 -0.67
C PRO A 151 3.81 -14.38 0.19
N SER A 152 3.45 -13.10 0.03
CA SER A 152 4.00 -11.96 0.75
C SER A 152 2.97 -10.83 0.89
N ILE A 153 3.05 -10.09 1.99
CA ILE A 153 2.33 -8.83 2.21
C ILE A 153 2.99 -7.65 1.49
N GLY A 154 2.22 -6.59 1.25
CA GLY A 154 2.66 -5.36 0.59
C GLY A 154 1.61 -4.81 -0.38
N GLY A 155 0.88 -5.71 -1.05
CA GLY A 155 -0.17 -5.39 -2.00
C GLY A 155 0.30 -4.48 -3.15
N MET A 156 -0.63 -3.69 -3.71
CA MET A 156 -0.35 -2.80 -4.83
C MET A 156 0.71 -1.73 -4.52
N MET A 157 0.86 -1.33 -3.26
CA MET A 157 1.81 -0.28 -2.88
C MET A 157 3.28 -0.71 -3.04
N ALA A 158 3.59 -2.00 -2.86
CA ALA A 158 4.90 -2.56 -3.19
C ALA A 158 5.20 -2.51 -4.71
N ARG A 159 4.13 -2.34 -5.48
CA ARG A 159 4.01 -2.09 -6.93
C ARG A 159 4.81 -0.91 -7.45
N LEU A 160 4.71 0.16 -6.67
CA LEU A 160 4.96 1.53 -7.10
C LEU A 160 6.44 1.88 -6.92
N ASP A 161 6.96 2.84 -7.68
CA ASP A 161 8.29 3.40 -7.41
C ASP A 161 8.22 4.46 -6.30
N LYS A 162 7.45 5.52 -6.54
CA LYS A 162 7.23 6.63 -5.60
C LYS A 162 5.74 6.87 -5.36
N THR A 163 5.42 7.62 -4.32
CA THR A 163 4.05 7.97 -3.94
C THR A 163 3.81 9.48 -3.98
N PHE A 164 2.73 9.90 -4.61
CA PHE A 164 2.29 11.30 -4.56
C PHE A 164 1.66 11.64 -3.19
N PRO A 165 1.65 12.93 -2.79
CA PRO A 165 2.24 14.09 -3.47
C PRO A 165 3.70 14.33 -3.06
N THR A 166 4.23 13.56 -2.11
CA THR A 166 5.57 13.80 -1.53
C THR A 166 6.71 13.30 -2.39
N ASN A 167 6.44 12.42 -3.37
CA ASN A 167 7.43 11.67 -4.13
C ASN A 167 8.37 10.84 -3.24
N ASP A 168 7.90 10.42 -2.07
CA ASP A 168 8.62 9.44 -1.27
C ASP A 168 8.68 8.09 -1.99
N CYS A 169 9.78 7.36 -1.81
CA CYS A 169 9.86 5.98 -2.27
C CYS A 169 8.81 5.12 -1.55
N SER A 170 8.00 4.39 -2.32
CA SER A 170 6.90 3.56 -1.80
C SER A 170 7.41 2.54 -0.77
N MET A 171 8.52 1.88 -1.09
CA MET A 171 9.12 0.87 -0.22
C MET A 171 9.78 1.48 1.02
N CYS A 172 10.24 2.73 0.98
CA CYS A 172 10.81 3.39 2.15
C CYS A 172 9.77 3.60 3.26
N ILE A 173 8.51 3.86 2.88
CA ILE A 173 7.41 4.05 3.83
C ILE A 173 6.67 2.73 4.13
N LEU A 174 6.65 1.80 3.19
CA LEU A 174 5.96 0.51 3.34
C LEU A 174 6.80 -0.53 4.10
N SER A 175 8.08 -0.71 3.74
CA SER A 175 8.93 -1.79 4.30
C SER A 175 8.98 -1.79 5.84
N PRO A 176 9.12 -0.63 6.53
CA PRO A 176 9.14 -0.63 7.99
C PRO A 176 7.87 -1.24 8.59
N LYS A 177 6.69 -0.93 8.01
CA LYS A 177 5.41 -1.47 8.46
C LYS A 177 5.30 -2.97 8.19
N LEU A 178 5.79 -3.45 7.05
CA LEU A 178 5.80 -4.89 6.74
C LEU A 178 6.67 -5.66 7.75
N VAL A 179 7.86 -5.14 8.04
CA VAL A 179 8.79 -5.74 9.02
C VAL A 179 8.21 -5.70 10.43
N GLU A 180 7.55 -4.60 10.80
CA GLU A 180 6.86 -4.48 12.09
C GLU A 180 5.77 -5.54 12.21
N VAL A 181 4.89 -5.68 11.21
CA VAL A 181 3.84 -6.71 11.16
C VAL A 181 4.42 -8.11 11.37
N ALA A 182 5.49 -8.47 10.62
CA ALA A 182 6.06 -9.80 10.69
C ALA A 182 6.77 -10.12 12.02
N ARG A 183 7.10 -9.12 12.82
CA ARG A 183 7.78 -9.27 14.12
C ARG A 183 6.87 -8.98 15.31
N HIS A 184 5.65 -8.51 15.06
CA HIS A 184 4.77 -8.07 16.13
C HIS A 184 4.23 -9.29 16.91
N PRO A 185 4.37 -9.34 18.25
CA PRO A 185 4.01 -10.53 19.04
C PRO A 185 2.50 -10.84 19.04
N ASN A 186 1.67 -9.81 18.83
CA ASN A 186 0.21 -9.97 18.72
C ASN A 186 -0.28 -10.23 17.28
N ILE A 187 0.59 -10.30 16.27
CA ILE A 187 0.16 -10.56 14.89
C ILE A 187 0.62 -11.94 14.44
N HIS A 188 -0.34 -12.77 14.05
CA HIS A 188 -0.13 -14.03 13.34
C HIS A 188 -0.29 -13.79 11.86
N LEU A 189 0.82 -13.80 11.13
CA LEU A 189 0.82 -13.58 9.69
C LEU A 189 0.64 -14.91 8.93
N LEU A 190 -0.49 -15.04 8.25
CA LEU A 190 -0.86 -16.17 7.40
C LEU A 190 -0.76 -15.74 5.93
N THR A 191 0.43 -15.87 5.33
CA THR A 191 0.62 -15.68 3.88
C THR A 191 0.33 -16.96 3.09
N ASN A 192 0.12 -16.83 1.78
CA ASN A 192 -0.31 -17.95 0.94
C ASN A 192 -1.57 -18.59 1.52
N SER A 193 -2.53 -17.78 1.99
CA SER A 193 -3.69 -18.23 2.74
C SER A 193 -4.94 -17.42 2.40
N GLU A 194 -6.10 -18.08 2.36
CA GLU A 194 -7.38 -17.47 2.02
C GLU A 194 -8.47 -17.89 3.01
N VAL A 195 -9.48 -17.03 3.20
CA VAL A 195 -10.63 -17.36 4.05
C VAL A 195 -11.63 -18.20 3.25
N ARG A 196 -11.95 -19.39 3.75
CA ARG A 196 -12.88 -20.33 3.11
C ARG A 196 -14.31 -20.20 3.60
N SER A 197 -14.50 -19.93 4.89
CA SER A 197 -15.84 -19.80 5.48
C SER A 197 -15.82 -18.99 6.76
N VAL A 198 -16.89 -18.22 7.00
CA VAL A 198 -17.12 -17.51 8.27
C VAL A 198 -18.49 -17.88 8.83
N ALA A 199 -18.48 -18.56 9.98
CA ALA A 199 -19.68 -18.85 10.77
C ALA A 199 -19.76 -17.94 12.00
N GLY A 200 -20.95 -17.79 12.57
CA GLY A 200 -21.16 -17.03 13.81
C GLY A 200 -21.59 -15.58 13.60
N GLU A 201 -21.48 -14.77 14.65
CA GLU A 201 -21.98 -13.40 14.72
C GLU A 201 -20.97 -12.46 15.39
N ALA A 202 -21.27 -11.16 15.41
CA ALA A 202 -20.37 -10.15 15.98
C ALA A 202 -19.98 -10.51 17.43
N GLY A 203 -18.68 -10.61 17.69
CA GLY A 203 -18.14 -11.03 18.98
C GLY A 203 -17.86 -12.53 19.10
N ASP A 204 -18.40 -13.37 18.20
CA ASP A 204 -18.22 -14.83 18.20
C ASP A 204 -18.30 -15.43 16.78
N PHE A 205 -17.24 -15.20 16.00
CA PHE A 205 -17.03 -15.80 14.70
C PHE A 205 -16.09 -16.99 14.78
N THR A 206 -16.33 -17.99 13.95
CA THR A 206 -15.36 -19.04 13.63
C THR A 206 -14.97 -18.89 12.16
N VAL A 207 -13.70 -18.57 11.92
CA VAL A 207 -13.14 -18.31 10.59
C VAL A 207 -12.26 -19.48 10.18
N SER A 208 -12.61 -20.12 9.06
CA SER A 208 -11.79 -21.17 8.46
C SER A 208 -10.85 -20.55 7.43
N VAL A 209 -9.55 -20.63 7.68
CA VAL A 209 -8.49 -20.19 6.76
C VAL A 209 -7.85 -21.41 6.11
N VAL A 210 -7.76 -21.41 4.79
CA VAL A 210 -7.07 -22.43 4.01
C VAL A 210 -5.70 -21.90 3.62
N ARG A 211 -4.67 -22.72 3.84
CA ARG A 211 -3.31 -22.47 3.40
C ARG A 211 -2.93 -23.53 2.36
N PRO A 212 -2.96 -23.21 1.06
CA PRO A 212 -2.41 -24.06 0.03
C PRO A 212 -0.93 -24.39 0.29
N PRO A 213 -0.42 -25.52 -0.24
CA PRO A 213 0.97 -25.88 -0.08
C PRO A 213 1.88 -24.81 -0.69
N ARG A 214 2.89 -24.40 0.07
CA ARG A 214 3.96 -23.50 -0.37
C ARG A 214 5.09 -24.29 -1.05
N TYR A 215 5.17 -25.57 -0.77
CA TYR A 215 6.22 -26.51 -1.16
C TYR A 215 7.64 -26.11 -0.69
N VAL A 216 7.69 -25.19 0.27
CA VAL A 216 8.91 -24.71 0.92
C VAL A 216 8.60 -24.51 2.40
N ASP A 217 9.34 -25.24 3.23
CA ASP A 217 9.33 -25.12 4.68
C ASP A 217 9.85 -23.73 5.08
N MET A 218 8.97 -22.93 5.69
CA MET A 218 9.28 -21.56 6.07
C MET A 218 10.32 -21.47 7.19
N ASP A 219 10.41 -22.45 8.09
CA ASP A 219 11.35 -22.43 9.21
C ASP A 219 12.76 -22.77 8.74
N LYS A 220 12.89 -23.65 7.75
CA LYS A 220 14.18 -24.02 7.14
C LYS A 220 14.67 -23.03 6.10
N CYS A 221 13.78 -22.36 5.36
CA CYS A 221 14.18 -21.50 4.26
C CYS A 221 15.03 -20.30 4.71
N ILE A 222 16.29 -20.24 4.30
CA ILE A 222 17.23 -19.15 4.64
C ILE A 222 17.30 -18.02 3.59
N ALA A 223 16.39 -18.01 2.63
CA ALA A 223 16.30 -16.94 1.62
C ALA A 223 17.55 -16.70 0.74
N CYS A 224 18.32 -17.74 0.42
CA CYS A 224 19.60 -17.62 -0.29
C CYS A 224 19.52 -17.51 -1.84
N ASN A 225 18.33 -17.58 -2.43
CA ASN A 225 18.07 -17.52 -3.89
C ASN A 225 18.65 -18.65 -4.78
N THR A 226 19.52 -19.53 -4.28
CA THR A 226 20.15 -20.62 -5.06
C THR A 226 19.15 -21.48 -5.84
N CYS A 227 17.99 -21.76 -5.26
CA CYS A 227 16.96 -22.58 -5.89
C CYS A 227 16.32 -21.92 -7.12
N SER A 228 16.09 -20.60 -7.08
CA SER A 228 15.54 -19.82 -8.19
C SER A 228 16.54 -19.72 -9.34
N GLU A 229 17.81 -19.43 -9.04
CA GLU A 229 18.88 -19.33 -10.04
C GLU A 229 19.03 -20.60 -10.90
N LYS A 230 18.84 -21.77 -10.28
CA LYS A 230 18.96 -23.08 -10.95
C LYS A 230 17.65 -23.59 -11.55
N CYS A 231 16.53 -22.90 -11.33
CA CYS A 231 15.24 -23.29 -11.89
C CYS A 231 15.21 -23.08 -13.41
N PRO A 232 14.92 -24.12 -14.22
CA PRO A 232 14.90 -24.00 -15.68
C PRO A 232 13.63 -23.31 -16.21
N THR A 233 12.54 -23.32 -15.46
CA THR A 233 11.26 -22.73 -15.88
C THR A 233 11.35 -21.20 -15.98
N LYS A 234 10.63 -20.62 -16.93
CA LYS A 234 10.39 -19.18 -17.04
C LYS A 234 8.88 -18.95 -17.12
N VAL A 235 8.37 -18.07 -16.26
CA VAL A 235 6.94 -17.71 -16.17
C VAL A 235 6.88 -16.18 -16.18
N PRO A 236 5.95 -15.53 -16.90
CA PRO A 236 5.76 -14.08 -16.79
C PRO A 236 5.54 -13.68 -15.32
N SER A 237 6.26 -12.68 -14.83
CA SER A 237 6.13 -12.23 -13.44
C SER A 237 4.90 -11.32 -13.30
N GLU A 238 3.94 -11.72 -12.47
CA GLU A 238 2.75 -10.94 -12.16
C GLU A 238 3.12 -9.63 -11.44
N PHE A 239 4.16 -9.67 -10.59
CA PHE A 239 4.66 -8.47 -9.90
C PHE A 239 5.27 -7.45 -10.88
N GLU A 240 5.82 -7.91 -12.00
CA GLU A 240 6.45 -7.08 -13.03
C GLU A 240 5.56 -6.85 -14.26
N GLU A 241 4.23 -7.03 -14.15
CA GLU A 241 3.28 -6.90 -15.27
C GLU A 241 3.68 -7.73 -16.52
N GLY A 242 4.32 -8.88 -16.33
CA GLY A 242 4.79 -9.73 -17.43
C GLY A 242 6.00 -9.19 -18.20
N MET A 243 6.54 -8.02 -17.85
CA MET A 243 7.71 -7.40 -18.50
C MET A 243 9.00 -8.19 -18.29
N ALA A 244 9.09 -8.94 -17.18
CA ALA A 244 10.21 -9.84 -16.90
C ALA A 244 9.72 -11.24 -16.49
N PRO A 245 10.48 -12.30 -16.82
CA PRO A 245 10.16 -13.64 -16.36
C PRO A 245 10.60 -13.85 -14.91
N ARG A 246 9.74 -14.46 -14.10
CA ARG A 246 10.10 -15.15 -12.87
C ARG A 246 10.36 -16.64 -13.12
N LYS A 247 10.75 -17.33 -12.05
CA LYS A 247 10.94 -18.78 -12.00
C LYS A 247 9.72 -19.46 -11.37
N ALA A 248 9.64 -20.79 -11.50
CA ALA A 248 8.59 -21.55 -10.82
C ALA A 248 8.80 -21.54 -9.29
N ILE A 249 10.04 -21.58 -8.81
CA ILE A 249 10.37 -21.32 -7.39
C ILE A 249 10.86 -19.89 -7.25
N TYR A 250 10.13 -19.05 -6.51
CA TYR A 250 10.32 -17.60 -6.53
C TYR A 250 10.00 -16.94 -5.18
N VAL A 251 10.42 -15.69 -5.05
CA VAL A 251 9.86 -14.71 -4.10
C VAL A 251 9.11 -13.66 -4.91
N LEU A 252 8.03 -13.11 -4.35
CA LEU A 252 7.17 -12.19 -5.09
C LEU A 252 7.92 -10.92 -5.52
N PHE A 253 8.73 -10.37 -4.61
CA PHE A 253 9.60 -9.22 -4.86
C PHE A 253 10.79 -9.24 -3.87
N PRO A 254 11.88 -8.48 -4.12
CA PRO A 254 13.11 -8.59 -3.34
C PRO A 254 12.96 -8.27 -1.84
N GLN A 255 12.09 -7.31 -1.49
CA GLN A 255 11.81 -6.90 -0.11
C GLN A 255 10.58 -7.60 0.48
N ALA A 256 10.17 -8.74 -0.10
CA ALA A 256 9.01 -9.50 0.33
C ALA A 256 9.06 -9.83 1.83
N VAL A 257 7.90 -9.70 2.47
CA VAL A 257 7.67 -10.12 3.86
C VAL A 257 6.52 -11.13 3.89
N PRO A 258 6.71 -12.34 4.44
CA PRO A 258 8.01 -12.90 4.85
C PRO A 258 8.92 -13.15 3.63
N LEU A 259 10.22 -12.97 3.80
CA LEU A 259 11.20 -13.25 2.74
C LEU A 259 11.43 -14.76 2.63
N LYS A 260 10.46 -15.48 2.05
CA LYS A 260 10.42 -16.93 1.93
C LYS A 260 9.98 -17.34 0.53
N TRP A 261 10.65 -18.34 -0.04
CA TRP A 261 10.36 -18.81 -1.38
C TRP A 261 9.03 -19.59 -1.37
N THR A 262 8.40 -19.66 -2.53
CA THR A 262 7.24 -20.50 -2.80
C THR A 262 7.44 -21.18 -4.16
N ILE A 263 6.80 -22.33 -4.37
CA ILE A 263 6.78 -22.99 -5.68
C ILE A 263 5.39 -22.84 -6.28
N ASP A 264 5.35 -22.28 -7.48
CA ASP A 264 4.20 -22.26 -8.36
C ASP A 264 3.90 -23.68 -8.87
N PRO A 265 2.80 -24.32 -8.44
CA PRO A 265 2.48 -25.69 -8.82
C PRO A 265 2.12 -25.83 -10.30
N GLU A 266 1.58 -24.80 -10.93
CA GLU A 266 1.12 -24.84 -12.32
C GLU A 266 2.28 -24.88 -13.31
N HIS A 267 3.41 -24.26 -12.94
CA HIS A 267 4.58 -24.15 -13.81
C HIS A 267 5.78 -24.99 -13.36
N CYS A 268 5.71 -25.62 -12.19
CA CYS A 268 6.78 -26.49 -11.70
C CYS A 268 6.85 -27.81 -12.48
N LEU A 269 7.99 -28.08 -13.12
CA LEU A 269 8.21 -29.32 -13.88
C LEU A 269 8.27 -30.59 -13.01
N TYR A 270 8.48 -30.46 -11.70
CA TYR A 270 8.37 -31.60 -10.78
C TYR A 270 6.91 -31.90 -10.47
N LEU A 271 6.13 -30.89 -10.06
CA LEU A 271 4.74 -31.08 -9.66
C LEU A 271 3.82 -31.42 -10.85
N THR A 272 4.13 -30.92 -12.05
CA THR A 272 3.31 -31.20 -13.25
C THR A 272 3.73 -32.44 -14.03
N LYS A 273 5.01 -32.80 -14.01
CA LYS A 273 5.59 -33.81 -14.92
C LYS A 273 6.53 -34.80 -14.25
N GLU A 274 6.81 -34.66 -12.95
CA GLU A 274 7.72 -35.51 -12.16
C GLU A 274 9.15 -35.64 -12.76
N LYS A 275 9.61 -34.60 -13.47
CA LYS A 275 10.89 -34.65 -14.23
C LYS A 275 12.01 -33.77 -13.68
N CYS A 276 11.74 -32.94 -12.67
CA CYS A 276 12.71 -31.99 -12.12
C CYS A 276 13.07 -32.33 -10.66
N GLY A 277 13.48 -31.35 -9.84
CA GLY A 277 13.97 -31.56 -8.47
C GLY A 277 15.31 -30.87 -8.19
N ILE A 278 15.81 -30.05 -9.13
CA ILE A 278 17.07 -29.31 -8.98
C ILE A 278 17.01 -28.40 -7.75
N CYS A 279 15.90 -27.68 -7.54
CA CYS A 279 15.74 -26.77 -6.41
C CYS A 279 15.93 -27.47 -5.04
N ALA A 280 15.43 -28.69 -4.88
CA ALA A 280 15.65 -29.49 -3.67
C ALA A 280 17.13 -29.89 -3.54
N LYS A 281 17.74 -30.41 -4.62
CA LYS A 281 19.15 -30.83 -4.63
C LYS A 281 20.15 -29.73 -4.29
N VAL A 282 19.86 -28.49 -4.68
CA VAL A 282 20.76 -27.34 -4.46
C VAL A 282 20.41 -26.53 -3.21
N CYS A 283 19.32 -26.86 -2.51
CA CYS A 283 18.92 -26.13 -1.31
C CYS A 283 19.85 -26.49 -0.15
N PRO A 284 20.67 -25.55 0.37
CA PRO A 284 21.59 -25.86 1.46
C PRO A 284 20.88 -26.12 2.79
N ALA A 285 19.64 -25.66 2.94
CA ALA A 285 18.85 -25.78 4.16
C ALA A 285 17.80 -26.90 4.11
N ASP A 286 17.76 -27.67 3.01
CA ASP A 286 16.78 -28.75 2.80
C ASP A 286 15.33 -28.30 3.06
N ALA A 287 14.99 -27.11 2.57
CA ALA A 287 13.71 -26.45 2.82
C ALA A 287 12.64 -26.80 1.76
N VAL A 288 13.02 -27.34 0.60
CA VAL A 288 12.06 -27.66 -0.47
C VAL A 288 11.32 -28.95 -0.11
N ASN A 289 9.99 -28.88 -0.01
CA ASN A 289 9.14 -30.02 0.31
C ASN A 289 8.04 -30.17 -0.73
N PHE A 290 8.17 -31.12 -1.66
CA PHE A 290 7.14 -31.36 -2.68
C PHE A 290 5.91 -32.13 -2.16
N GLU A 291 6.00 -32.71 -0.97
CA GLU A 291 4.92 -33.46 -0.31
C GLU A 291 4.08 -32.55 0.61
N ASP A 292 4.33 -31.24 0.58
CA ASP A 292 3.54 -30.24 1.29
C ASP A 292 2.06 -30.32 0.86
N THR A 293 1.14 -30.22 1.82
CA THR A 293 -0.30 -30.37 1.60
C THR A 293 -1.07 -29.17 2.12
N GLU A 294 -2.28 -28.99 1.61
CA GLU A 294 -3.20 -27.96 2.13
C GLU A 294 -3.44 -28.14 3.63
N GLU A 295 -3.37 -27.03 4.36
CA GLU A 295 -3.70 -26.96 5.77
C GLU A 295 -4.92 -26.06 6.01
N VAL A 296 -5.76 -26.44 6.97
CA VAL A 296 -6.90 -25.65 7.40
C VAL A 296 -6.67 -25.17 8.83
N VAL A 297 -6.64 -23.85 9.01
CA VAL A 297 -6.51 -23.19 10.31
C VAL A 297 -7.88 -22.65 10.71
N GLN A 298 -8.38 -23.05 11.87
CA GLN A 298 -9.59 -22.47 12.47
C GLN A 298 -9.18 -21.33 13.41
N VAL A 299 -9.85 -20.19 13.26
CA VAL A 299 -9.60 -19.00 14.09
C VAL A 299 -10.90 -18.53 14.71
N ASP A 300 -10.94 -18.50 16.04
CA ASP A 300 -12.02 -17.87 16.79
C ASP A 300 -11.80 -16.35 16.84
N ALA A 301 -12.73 -15.60 16.26
CA ALA A 301 -12.60 -14.17 16.02
C ALA A 301 -13.79 -13.40 16.60
N SER A 302 -13.50 -12.24 17.17
CA SER A 302 -14.49 -11.29 17.68
C SER A 302 -14.99 -10.33 16.60
N ALA A 303 -14.13 -10.00 15.63
CA ALA A 303 -14.44 -9.12 14.51
C ALA A 303 -13.58 -9.47 13.30
N ILE A 304 -14.00 -8.99 12.12
CA ILE A 304 -13.30 -9.18 10.85
C ILE A 304 -13.13 -7.82 10.16
N VAL A 305 -11.94 -7.56 9.60
CA VAL A 305 -11.66 -6.40 8.74
C VAL A 305 -11.27 -6.88 7.34
N ALA A 306 -12.09 -6.57 6.34
CA ALA A 306 -11.84 -6.87 4.94
C ALA A 306 -11.06 -5.73 4.26
N ALA A 307 -9.86 -6.05 3.76
CA ALA A 307 -8.96 -5.14 3.06
C ALA A 307 -8.30 -5.80 1.81
N PRO A 308 -9.05 -6.50 0.93
CA PRO A 308 -8.48 -7.23 -0.20
C PRO A 308 -7.88 -6.31 -1.30
N GLY A 309 -8.08 -5.00 -1.20
CA GLY A 309 -7.58 -4.04 -2.18
C GLY A 309 -8.47 -3.93 -3.41
N PHE A 310 -7.84 -3.91 -4.59
CA PHE A 310 -8.48 -3.72 -5.89
C PHE A 310 -7.67 -4.46 -6.98
N ALA A 311 -8.23 -4.60 -8.17
CA ALA A 311 -7.51 -5.08 -9.35
C ALA A 311 -7.28 -3.93 -10.34
N PRO A 312 -6.10 -3.82 -10.99
CA PRO A 312 -5.92 -2.85 -12.07
C PRO A 312 -6.90 -3.16 -13.21
N TYR A 313 -7.42 -2.12 -13.87
CA TYR A 313 -8.27 -2.31 -15.04
C TYR A 313 -7.44 -2.78 -16.24
N ASP A 314 -7.83 -3.89 -16.86
CA ASP A 314 -7.24 -4.35 -18.11
C ASP A 314 -7.82 -3.56 -19.32
N PRO A 315 -7.02 -2.72 -19.99
CA PRO A 315 -7.48 -1.91 -21.10
C PRO A 315 -7.51 -2.67 -22.43
N SER A 316 -7.17 -3.97 -22.47
CA SER A 316 -7.12 -4.76 -23.72
C SER A 316 -8.47 -4.84 -24.44
N ALA A 317 -9.58 -4.68 -23.72
CA ALA A 317 -10.93 -4.60 -24.30
C ALA A 317 -11.20 -3.26 -25.03
N LEU A 318 -10.46 -2.20 -24.72
CA LEU A 318 -10.56 -0.88 -25.36
C LEU A 318 -9.65 -0.84 -26.59
N TYR A 319 -10.13 -1.46 -27.67
CA TYR A 319 -9.37 -1.68 -28.91
C TYR A 319 -8.79 -0.38 -29.51
N GLU A 320 -9.50 0.74 -29.32
CA GLU A 320 -9.09 2.08 -29.74
C GLU A 320 -7.76 2.52 -29.14
N PHE A 321 -7.38 2.04 -27.96
CA PHE A 321 -6.10 2.36 -27.33
C PHE A 321 -5.01 1.35 -27.64
N GLY A 322 -5.33 0.17 -28.18
CA GLY A 322 -4.35 -0.75 -28.74
C GLY A 322 -3.36 -1.36 -27.74
N HIS A 323 -3.67 -1.37 -26.44
CA HIS A 323 -2.90 -2.13 -25.44
C HIS A 323 -2.79 -3.60 -25.82
N GLY A 324 -1.60 -4.20 -25.66
CA GLY A 324 -1.28 -5.56 -26.11
C GLY A 324 -1.12 -5.73 -27.63
N ARG A 325 -1.55 -4.76 -28.45
CA ARG A 325 -1.37 -4.74 -29.92
C ARG A 325 -0.21 -3.85 -30.34
N TYR A 326 -0.09 -2.69 -29.74
CA TYR A 326 1.01 -1.74 -29.96
C TYR A 326 2.01 -1.86 -28.81
N PRO A 327 3.25 -2.32 -29.05
CA PRO A 327 4.21 -2.53 -27.97
C PRO A 327 4.55 -1.25 -27.18
N ASN A 328 4.50 -0.09 -27.83
CA ASN A 328 4.77 1.21 -27.21
C ASN A 328 3.52 1.85 -26.56
N VAL A 329 2.46 1.07 -26.32
CA VAL A 329 1.32 1.47 -25.50
C VAL A 329 1.28 0.57 -24.27
N ILE A 330 1.55 1.16 -23.11
CA ILE A 330 1.65 0.48 -21.82
C ILE A 330 0.67 1.08 -20.82
N THR A 331 0.37 0.35 -19.74
CA THR A 331 -0.37 0.86 -18.59
C THR A 331 0.52 1.69 -17.67
N ASN A 332 -0.10 2.51 -16.83
CA ASN A 332 0.60 3.22 -15.77
C ASN A 332 1.27 2.27 -14.76
N LEU A 333 0.75 1.04 -14.55
CA LEU A 333 1.39 0.08 -13.66
C LEU A 333 2.63 -0.57 -14.29
N GLU A 334 2.60 -0.88 -15.59
CA GLU A 334 3.81 -1.27 -16.35
C GLU A 334 4.85 -0.15 -16.32
N PHE A 335 4.41 1.10 -16.44
CA PHE A 335 5.28 2.27 -16.33
C PHE A 335 5.88 2.42 -14.93
N GLU A 336 5.12 2.19 -13.85
CA GLU A 336 5.65 2.13 -12.47
C GLU A 336 6.74 1.06 -12.34
N ARG A 337 6.53 -0.13 -12.92
CA ARG A 337 7.55 -1.19 -12.90
C ARG A 337 8.80 -0.79 -13.69
N MET A 338 8.64 -0.09 -14.80
CA MET A 338 9.76 0.47 -15.59
C MET A 338 10.53 1.55 -14.84
N LEU A 339 9.84 2.44 -14.11
CA LEU A 339 10.46 3.49 -13.30
C LEU A 339 11.16 2.94 -12.06
N ASN A 340 10.67 1.82 -11.51
CA ASN A 340 11.19 1.26 -10.28
C ASN A 340 12.64 0.77 -10.43
N ALA A 341 13.52 1.20 -9.53
CA ALA A 341 14.94 0.82 -9.54
C ALA A 341 15.19 -0.69 -9.38
N SER A 342 14.29 -1.41 -8.68
CA SER A 342 14.30 -2.87 -8.55
C SER A 342 13.42 -3.57 -9.58
N GLY A 343 12.84 -2.82 -10.53
CA GLY A 343 11.99 -3.34 -11.60
C GLY A 343 12.78 -3.92 -12.78
N PRO A 344 12.09 -4.41 -13.81
CA PRO A 344 12.65 -5.18 -14.93
C PRO A 344 13.69 -4.42 -15.76
N THR A 345 13.61 -3.09 -15.79
CA THR A 345 14.51 -2.22 -16.57
C THR A 345 15.50 -1.48 -15.68
N GLY A 346 15.56 -1.78 -14.38
CA GLY A 346 16.46 -1.12 -13.43
C GLY A 346 16.20 0.38 -13.24
N GLY A 347 14.98 0.85 -13.50
CA GLY A 347 14.60 2.26 -13.46
C GLY A 347 14.88 3.05 -14.74
N HIS A 348 15.33 2.38 -15.81
CA HIS A 348 15.54 3.00 -17.11
C HIS A 348 14.27 3.00 -17.96
N LEU A 349 13.91 4.17 -18.48
CA LEU A 349 12.80 4.33 -19.42
C LEU A 349 13.20 3.82 -20.79
N ILE A 350 12.43 2.88 -21.32
CA ILE A 350 12.64 2.28 -22.63
C ILE A 350 11.32 2.13 -23.37
N ARG A 351 11.39 2.20 -24.69
CA ARG A 351 10.33 1.77 -25.60
C ARG A 351 10.29 0.24 -25.63
N PRO A 352 9.18 -0.44 -25.31
CA PRO A 352 9.12 -1.90 -25.36
C PRO A 352 9.33 -2.49 -26.77
N ALA A 353 9.07 -1.72 -27.84
CA ALA A 353 9.25 -2.20 -29.21
C ALA A 353 10.71 -2.47 -29.61
N ASP A 354 11.65 -1.65 -29.13
CA ASP A 354 13.04 -1.64 -29.60
C ASP A 354 14.09 -1.47 -28.48
N GLY A 355 13.69 -1.12 -27.26
CA GLY A 355 14.56 -0.92 -26.10
C GLY A 355 15.23 0.45 -26.04
N GLU A 356 14.95 1.35 -26.98
CA GLU A 356 15.53 2.70 -27.03
C GLU A 356 14.82 3.65 -26.04
N PRO A 357 15.51 4.67 -25.50
CA PRO A 357 14.88 5.64 -24.60
C PRO A 357 13.83 6.49 -25.35
N PRO A 358 12.62 6.69 -24.79
CA PRO A 358 11.61 7.57 -25.38
C PRO A 358 12.01 9.05 -25.23
N LYS A 359 11.73 9.87 -26.25
CA LYS A 359 11.90 11.32 -26.22
C LYS A 359 10.60 12.06 -25.99
N ARG A 360 9.47 11.45 -26.37
CA ARG A 360 8.13 12.02 -26.23
C ARG A 360 7.18 11.00 -25.62
N ILE A 361 6.54 11.35 -24.51
CA ILE A 361 5.59 10.48 -23.78
C ILE A 361 4.22 11.16 -23.67
N ALA A 362 3.14 10.43 -23.95
CA ALA A 362 1.79 10.89 -23.66
C ALA A 362 1.11 10.02 -22.59
N PHE A 363 0.39 10.66 -21.67
CA PHE A 363 -0.49 10.01 -20.71
C PHE A 363 -1.94 10.22 -21.10
N LEU A 364 -2.73 9.14 -21.12
CA LEU A 364 -4.16 9.20 -21.39
C LEU A 364 -4.94 8.93 -20.11
N GLN A 365 -5.65 9.95 -19.62
CA GLN A 365 -6.44 9.83 -18.41
C GLN A 365 -7.77 9.11 -18.64
N CYS A 366 -8.33 8.56 -17.55
CA CYS A 366 -9.65 7.93 -17.51
C CYS A 366 -9.77 6.70 -18.42
N VAL A 367 -8.67 5.96 -18.63
CA VAL A 367 -8.73 4.70 -19.38
C VAL A 367 -9.40 3.65 -18.50
N GLY A 368 -10.56 3.17 -18.93
CA GLY A 368 -11.37 2.23 -18.15
C GLY A 368 -12.17 2.87 -17.01
N SER A 369 -12.24 4.19 -16.93
CA SER A 369 -13.00 4.92 -15.89
C SER A 369 -13.78 6.07 -16.48
N ARG A 370 -14.90 6.45 -15.83
CA ARG A 370 -15.84 7.46 -16.34
C ARG A 370 -16.26 7.17 -17.79
N ASP A 371 -16.44 5.88 -18.09
CA ASP A 371 -16.80 5.37 -19.41
C ASP A 371 -18.01 4.44 -19.30
N GLU A 372 -19.06 4.74 -20.06
CA GLU A 372 -20.27 3.92 -20.10
C GLU A 372 -20.03 2.53 -20.69
N LYS A 373 -19.01 2.36 -21.54
CA LYS A 373 -18.62 1.07 -22.12
C LYS A 373 -17.76 0.21 -21.19
N ALA A 374 -17.16 0.83 -20.17
CA ALA A 374 -16.32 0.19 -19.18
C ALA A 374 -16.85 0.48 -17.77
N GLN A 375 -16.13 1.28 -16.97
CA GLN A 375 -16.53 1.61 -15.61
C GLN A 375 -17.07 3.05 -15.52
N ARG A 376 -18.26 3.21 -14.94
CA ARG A 376 -18.92 4.52 -14.81
C ARG A 376 -18.32 5.41 -13.71
N TRP A 377 -17.58 4.83 -12.77
CA TRP A 377 -16.97 5.57 -11.66
C TRP A 377 -15.64 6.20 -12.05
N CYS A 378 -15.22 7.18 -11.25
CA CYS A 378 -13.86 7.69 -11.28
C CYS A 378 -13.00 6.86 -10.32
N SER A 379 -11.79 6.48 -10.75
CA SER A 379 -10.87 5.74 -9.88
C SER A 379 -10.09 6.59 -8.89
N SER A 380 -10.36 7.91 -8.82
CA SER A 380 -9.83 8.91 -7.86
C SER A 380 -8.31 9.13 -7.82
N PHE A 381 -7.47 8.13 -8.09
CA PHE A 381 -6.01 8.20 -7.99
C PHE A 381 -5.30 8.56 -9.31
N CYS A 382 -5.88 8.18 -10.46
CA CYS A 382 -5.18 8.14 -11.75
C CYS A 382 -4.65 9.50 -12.24
N CYS A 383 -5.28 10.62 -11.84
CA CYS A 383 -4.78 11.97 -12.13
C CYS A 383 -3.45 12.23 -11.43
N MET A 384 -3.39 11.97 -10.13
CA MET A 384 -2.19 12.21 -9.34
C MET A 384 -1.09 11.20 -9.65
N ALA A 385 -1.45 9.95 -9.95
CA ALA A 385 -0.49 8.95 -10.40
C ALA A 385 0.20 9.37 -11.71
N ALA A 386 -0.56 9.79 -12.72
CA ALA A 386 -0.01 10.27 -13.99
C ALA A 386 0.90 11.49 -13.82
N ILE A 387 0.49 12.47 -13.01
CA ILE A 387 1.30 13.65 -12.71
C ILE A 387 2.62 13.24 -12.03
N LYS A 388 2.55 12.34 -11.05
CA LYS A 388 3.74 11.81 -10.37
C LYS A 388 4.63 11.06 -11.34
N GLU A 389 4.09 10.15 -12.14
CA GLU A 389 4.82 9.36 -13.14
C GLU A 389 5.52 10.28 -14.14
N ALA A 390 4.86 11.36 -14.57
CA ALA A 390 5.44 12.34 -15.48
C ALA A 390 6.61 13.12 -14.87
N ILE A 391 6.48 13.55 -13.60
CA ILE A 391 7.58 14.21 -12.88
C ILE A 391 8.77 13.24 -12.75
N ILE A 392 8.53 12.00 -12.33
CA ILE A 392 9.61 11.01 -12.14
C ILE A 392 10.25 10.66 -13.48
N ALA A 393 9.48 10.58 -14.56
CA ALA A 393 10.02 10.36 -15.91
C ALA A 393 11.00 11.45 -16.33
N LYS A 394 10.68 12.74 -16.09
CA LYS A 394 11.59 13.87 -16.34
C LYS A 394 12.84 13.83 -15.45
N GLU A 395 12.73 13.35 -14.21
CA GLU A 395 13.89 13.15 -13.32
C GLU A 395 14.81 12.01 -13.80
N HIS A 396 14.25 10.92 -14.33
CA HIS A 396 14.99 9.75 -14.78
C HIS A 396 15.59 9.91 -16.17
N ALA A 397 14.95 10.68 -17.06
CA ALA A 397 15.37 10.91 -18.42
C ALA A 397 15.50 12.42 -18.71
N PRO A 398 16.67 13.04 -18.44
CA PRO A 398 16.90 14.45 -18.73
C PRO A 398 16.80 14.81 -20.21
N ASP A 399 17.02 13.85 -21.10
CA ASP A 399 16.89 13.99 -22.56
C ASP A 399 15.43 13.86 -23.05
N LEU A 400 14.47 13.64 -22.15
CA LEU A 400 13.05 13.57 -22.47
C LEU A 400 12.57 14.97 -22.92
N GLU A 401 12.32 15.11 -24.21
CA GLU A 401 11.98 16.37 -24.87
C GLU A 401 10.56 16.81 -24.47
N ASP A 402 9.58 15.92 -24.60
CA ASP A 402 8.15 16.24 -24.41
C ASP A 402 7.43 15.21 -23.52
N ILE A 403 6.55 15.71 -22.66
CA ILE A 403 5.67 14.88 -21.86
C ILE A 403 4.32 15.57 -21.69
N HIS A 404 3.25 14.87 -22.05
CA HIS A 404 1.93 15.48 -22.15
C HIS A 404 0.85 14.61 -21.51
N ILE A 405 -0.05 15.22 -20.74
CA ILE A 405 -1.17 14.55 -20.09
C ILE A 405 -2.48 15.02 -20.76
N TYR A 406 -3.22 14.07 -21.35
CA TYR A 406 -4.53 14.30 -21.96
C TYR A 406 -5.64 13.91 -21.00
N PHE A 407 -6.47 14.87 -20.61
CA PHE A 407 -7.44 14.68 -19.53
C PHE A 407 -8.82 15.30 -19.82
N MET A 408 -9.86 14.84 -19.11
CA MET A 408 -11.17 15.52 -19.10
C MET A 408 -11.23 16.58 -18.00
N ASP A 409 -10.93 16.17 -16.76
CA ASP A 409 -10.79 17.04 -15.59
C ASP A 409 -9.61 16.53 -14.75
N ILE A 410 -8.71 17.42 -14.32
CA ILE A 410 -7.69 17.10 -13.31
C ILE A 410 -8.39 17.07 -11.95
N ARG A 411 -8.25 15.96 -11.23
CA ARG A 411 -8.87 15.75 -9.91
C ARG A 411 -7.81 15.74 -8.81
N ALA A 412 -7.23 16.91 -8.56
CA ALA A 412 -6.22 17.15 -7.53
C ALA A 412 -6.86 17.59 -6.19
N TYR A 413 -7.75 16.77 -5.62
CA TYR A 413 -8.63 17.18 -4.51
C TYR A 413 -8.04 16.97 -3.10
N GLY A 414 -6.95 16.21 -2.97
CA GLY A 414 -6.29 15.93 -1.70
C GLY A 414 -5.49 17.13 -1.18
N LYS A 415 -5.04 17.04 0.08
CA LYS A 415 -4.16 18.07 0.66
C LYS A 415 -2.87 18.16 -0.16
N GLU A 416 -2.49 19.37 -0.57
CA GLU A 416 -1.29 19.67 -1.37
C GLU A 416 -1.31 19.07 -2.79
N PHE A 417 -2.44 18.52 -3.26
CA PHE A 417 -2.51 17.92 -4.60
C PHE A 417 -2.54 18.99 -5.70
N GLU A 418 -3.23 20.10 -5.47
CA GLU A 418 -3.26 21.23 -6.41
C GLU A 418 -1.85 21.83 -6.56
N ASP A 419 -1.15 22.07 -5.45
CA ASP A 419 0.23 22.57 -5.48
C ASP A 419 1.15 21.59 -6.24
N PHE A 420 0.94 20.28 -6.08
CA PHE A 420 1.67 19.26 -6.82
C PHE A 420 1.37 19.28 -8.33
N TYR A 421 0.12 19.53 -8.72
CA TYR A 421 -0.28 19.73 -10.11
C TYR A 421 0.36 21.00 -10.71
N VAL A 422 0.26 22.13 -10.02
CA VAL A 422 0.87 23.40 -10.46
C VAL A 422 2.37 23.26 -10.60
N LYS A 423 3.04 22.59 -9.65
CA LYS A 423 4.47 22.30 -9.72
C LYS A 423 4.84 21.47 -10.95
N ALA A 424 4.02 20.49 -11.31
CA ALA A 424 4.22 19.67 -12.50
C ALA A 424 4.24 20.51 -13.78
N GLU A 425 3.31 21.45 -13.89
CA GLU A 425 3.19 22.37 -15.03
C GLU A 425 4.33 23.41 -15.04
N GLU A 426 4.51 24.15 -13.93
CA GLU A 426 5.40 25.32 -13.87
C GLU A 426 6.89 24.95 -13.74
N GLU A 427 7.23 23.96 -12.92
CA GLU A 427 8.64 23.62 -12.63
C GLU A 427 9.18 22.50 -13.51
N HIS A 428 8.33 21.52 -13.87
CA HIS A 428 8.74 20.35 -14.66
C HIS A 428 8.36 20.46 -16.14
N GLY A 429 7.58 21.48 -16.54
CA GLY A 429 7.21 21.73 -17.92
C GLY A 429 6.36 20.61 -18.52
N ILE A 430 5.54 19.95 -17.71
CA ILE A 430 4.61 18.90 -18.17
C ILE A 430 3.44 19.57 -18.89
N GLY A 431 3.15 19.14 -20.12
CA GLY A 431 2.03 19.63 -20.90
C GLY A 431 0.70 19.06 -20.43
N PHE A 432 -0.33 19.88 -20.43
CA PHE A 432 -1.69 19.48 -20.06
C PHE A 432 -2.67 19.93 -21.14
N THR A 433 -3.39 18.99 -21.75
CA THR A 433 -4.47 19.32 -22.69
C THR A 433 -5.77 18.69 -22.24
N ARG A 434 -6.78 19.54 -22.14
CA ARG A 434 -8.13 19.10 -21.82
C ARG A 434 -8.79 18.49 -23.04
N CYS A 435 -8.65 17.18 -23.19
CA CYS A 435 -9.26 16.37 -24.24
C CYS A 435 -9.40 14.91 -23.80
N ARG A 436 -10.47 14.24 -24.25
CA ARG A 436 -10.55 12.77 -24.23
C ARG A 436 -10.11 12.25 -25.61
N VAL A 437 -8.94 11.62 -25.67
CA VAL A 437 -8.40 11.07 -26.91
C VAL A 437 -9.31 9.94 -27.43
N PRO A 438 -9.74 10.00 -28.71
CA PRO A 438 -10.68 9.04 -29.29
C PRO A 438 -10.05 7.69 -29.63
N GLY A 439 -8.74 7.63 -29.90
CA GLY A 439 -8.03 6.41 -30.25
C GLY A 439 -6.61 6.65 -30.74
N LEU A 440 -5.87 5.56 -30.95
CA LEU A 440 -4.45 5.54 -31.27
C LEU A 440 -4.16 4.75 -32.55
N VAL A 441 -3.18 5.22 -33.32
CA VAL A 441 -2.70 4.56 -34.53
C VAL A 441 -1.18 4.44 -34.48
N GLU A 442 -0.65 3.21 -34.54
CA GLU A 442 0.79 2.98 -34.62
C GLU A 442 1.31 3.18 -36.05
N HIS A 443 2.43 3.91 -36.19
CA HIS A 443 3.12 4.05 -37.46
C HIS A 443 3.89 2.76 -37.80
N PRO A 444 3.67 2.13 -38.97
CA PRO A 444 4.11 0.76 -39.25
C PRO A 444 5.62 0.55 -39.34
N LYS A 445 6.41 1.63 -39.53
CA LYS A 445 7.87 1.55 -39.63
C LYS A 445 8.58 1.97 -38.35
N THR A 446 8.19 3.09 -37.77
CA THR A 446 8.87 3.70 -36.61
C THR A 446 8.33 3.19 -35.28
N ARG A 447 7.13 2.58 -35.28
CA ARG A 447 6.39 2.17 -34.07
C ARG A 447 6.02 3.34 -33.16
N ASP A 448 6.06 4.56 -33.68
CA ASP A 448 5.57 5.73 -32.96
C ASP A 448 4.04 5.72 -32.96
N ILE A 449 3.45 6.28 -31.91
CA ILE A 449 2.01 6.30 -31.71
C ILE A 449 1.48 7.67 -32.09
N HIS A 450 0.56 7.67 -33.05
CA HIS A 450 -0.16 8.84 -33.52
C HIS A 450 -1.52 8.94 -32.81
N LEU A 451 -1.88 10.15 -32.40
CA LEU A 451 -3.19 10.45 -31.84
C LEU A 451 -3.73 11.77 -32.40
N ASP A 452 -5.02 11.77 -32.70
CA ASP A 452 -5.78 12.96 -33.05
C ASP A 452 -6.55 13.43 -31.81
N TYR A 453 -6.58 14.74 -31.56
CA TYR A 453 -7.26 15.33 -30.42
C TYR A 453 -7.87 16.68 -30.76
N VAL A 454 -8.82 17.13 -29.95
CA VAL A 454 -9.43 18.45 -30.08
C VAL A 454 -9.20 19.19 -28.77
N GLU A 455 -8.57 20.35 -28.86
CA GLU A 455 -8.38 21.24 -27.72
C GLU A 455 -9.60 22.15 -27.54
N GLU A 456 -9.94 22.45 -26.29
CA GLU A 456 -11.05 23.34 -25.99
C GLU A 456 -10.84 24.73 -26.63
N GLY A 457 -11.80 25.15 -27.47
CA GLY A 457 -11.72 26.41 -28.22
C GLY A 457 -11.13 26.27 -29.64
N THR A 458 -10.63 25.08 -30.01
CA THR A 458 -10.23 24.76 -31.39
C THR A 458 -11.33 23.97 -32.10
N LEU A 459 -11.63 24.32 -33.36
CA LEU A 459 -12.61 23.60 -34.19
C LEU A 459 -11.97 22.55 -35.09
N GLU A 460 -10.66 22.66 -35.33
CA GLU A 460 -9.91 21.72 -36.17
C GLU A 460 -9.24 20.66 -35.30
N PRO A 461 -9.29 19.38 -35.69
CA PRO A 461 -8.55 18.34 -35.00
C PRO A 461 -7.04 18.60 -35.13
N LEU A 462 -6.35 18.55 -34.01
CA LEU A 462 -4.90 18.57 -33.92
C LEU A 462 -4.38 17.15 -33.88
N SER A 463 -3.13 16.96 -34.29
CA SER A 463 -2.48 15.65 -34.25
C SER A 463 -1.13 15.74 -33.56
N ALA A 464 -0.83 14.75 -32.73
CA ALA A 464 0.46 14.61 -32.07
C ALA A 464 1.02 13.20 -32.28
N THR A 465 2.32 13.04 -32.10
CA THR A 465 3.01 11.76 -32.25
C THR A 465 3.98 11.58 -31.09
N TYR A 466 3.91 10.42 -30.47
CA TYR A 466 4.66 10.07 -29.27
C TYR A 466 5.43 8.77 -29.47
N ASP A 467 6.54 8.64 -28.76
CA ASP A 467 7.39 7.44 -28.84
C ASP A 467 6.87 6.35 -27.90
N LEU A 468 6.19 6.77 -26.82
CA LEU A 468 5.58 5.91 -25.81
C LEU A 468 4.27 6.55 -25.33
N VAL A 469 3.21 5.74 -25.18
CA VAL A 469 1.93 6.18 -24.60
C VAL A 469 1.64 5.36 -23.35
N VAL A 470 1.32 6.05 -22.27
CA VAL A 470 0.94 5.48 -20.99
C VAL A 470 -0.57 5.63 -20.78
N LEU A 471 -1.26 4.52 -20.62
CA LEU A 471 -2.68 4.46 -20.30
C LEU A 471 -2.84 4.53 -18.78
N SER A 472 -3.42 5.62 -18.28
CA SER A 472 -3.73 5.75 -16.85
C SER A 472 -5.01 4.97 -16.53
N THR A 473 -4.81 3.67 -16.31
CA THR A 473 -5.87 2.70 -16.06
C THR A 473 -6.53 2.89 -14.70
N GLY A 474 -7.83 2.59 -14.64
CA GLY A 474 -8.62 2.68 -13.42
C GLY A 474 -8.40 1.55 -12.41
N MET A 475 -9.03 1.69 -11.25
CA MET A 475 -9.22 0.63 -10.27
C MET A 475 -10.52 -0.13 -10.56
N SER A 476 -10.38 -1.44 -10.74
CA SER A 476 -11.47 -2.41 -10.80
C SER A 476 -11.70 -3.08 -9.44
N ARG A 477 -12.86 -3.69 -9.28
CA ARG A 477 -13.15 -4.57 -8.13
C ARG A 477 -12.06 -5.64 -7.98
N PRO A 478 -11.68 -6.02 -6.73
CA PRO A 478 -10.67 -7.04 -6.52
C PRO A 478 -11.11 -8.40 -7.10
N GLU A 479 -10.13 -9.19 -7.53
CA GLU A 479 -10.38 -10.57 -7.98
C GLU A 479 -10.94 -11.42 -6.82
N GLY A 480 -12.03 -12.15 -7.08
CA GLY A 480 -12.74 -12.92 -6.04
C GLY A 480 -13.59 -12.06 -5.10
N ALA A 481 -13.94 -10.82 -5.46
CA ALA A 481 -14.79 -9.96 -4.63
C ALA A 481 -16.15 -10.60 -4.29
N GLU A 482 -16.78 -11.26 -5.26
CA GLU A 482 -18.08 -11.93 -5.09
C GLU A 482 -17.95 -13.13 -4.14
N GLU A 483 -16.95 -13.99 -4.36
CA GLU A 483 -16.65 -15.14 -3.49
C GLU A 483 -16.34 -14.70 -2.07
N LEU A 484 -15.53 -13.65 -1.90
CA LEU A 484 -15.22 -13.09 -0.57
C LEU A 484 -16.48 -12.52 0.09
N ALA A 485 -17.35 -11.83 -0.66
CA ALA A 485 -18.60 -11.30 -0.13
C ALA A 485 -19.54 -12.42 0.35
N GLU A 486 -19.64 -13.51 -0.42
CA GLU A 486 -20.39 -14.71 -0.04
C GLU A 486 -19.83 -15.36 1.23
N VAL A 487 -18.51 -15.57 1.29
CA VAL A 487 -17.81 -16.13 2.44
C VAL A 487 -18.00 -15.29 3.71
N LEU A 488 -17.95 -13.96 3.57
CA LEU A 488 -18.15 -13.02 4.66
C LEU A 488 -19.62 -12.76 4.98
N GLY A 489 -20.55 -13.17 4.11
CA GLY A 489 -21.98 -12.86 4.24
C GLY A 489 -22.27 -11.35 4.22
N ILE A 490 -21.58 -10.60 3.35
CA ILE A 490 -21.75 -9.15 3.16
C ILE A 490 -22.34 -8.84 1.78
N GLU A 491 -22.92 -7.65 1.64
CA GLU A 491 -23.47 -7.16 0.38
C GLU A 491 -22.43 -6.36 -0.41
N LEU A 492 -22.49 -6.47 -1.73
CA LEU A 492 -21.75 -5.61 -2.65
C LEU A 492 -22.68 -4.52 -3.21
N ALA A 493 -22.11 -3.36 -3.50
CA ALA A 493 -22.77 -2.31 -4.26
C ALA A 493 -22.94 -2.72 -5.73
N GLU A 494 -23.73 -1.95 -6.50
CA GLU A 494 -23.97 -2.23 -7.92
C GLU A 494 -22.66 -2.25 -8.74
N GLU A 495 -21.67 -1.48 -8.31
CA GLU A 495 -20.34 -1.38 -8.91
C GLU A 495 -19.43 -2.58 -8.58
N GLY A 496 -19.84 -3.46 -7.66
CA GLY A 496 -19.06 -4.63 -7.23
C GLY A 496 -18.00 -4.35 -6.15
N PHE A 497 -18.01 -3.14 -5.56
CA PHE A 497 -17.29 -2.84 -4.32
C PHE A 497 -18.12 -3.25 -3.10
N CYS A 498 -17.51 -3.32 -1.92
CA CYS A 498 -18.23 -3.60 -0.68
C CYS A 498 -19.31 -2.52 -0.43
N ALA A 499 -20.56 -2.92 -0.20
CA ALA A 499 -21.58 -1.99 0.24
C ALA A 499 -21.26 -1.51 1.67
N THR A 500 -21.35 -0.20 1.90
CA THR A 500 -21.04 0.40 3.20
C THR A 500 -22.16 1.29 3.72
N ASP A 501 -22.15 1.53 5.03
CA ASP A 501 -23.00 2.53 5.65
C ASP A 501 -22.61 3.95 5.22
N ALA A 502 -23.59 4.85 5.07
CA ALA A 502 -23.35 6.23 4.65
C ALA A 502 -22.66 7.10 5.72
N ALA A 503 -22.67 6.69 6.99
CA ALA A 503 -22.14 7.49 8.07
C ALA A 503 -20.62 7.38 8.20
N THR A 504 -20.09 6.16 8.03
CA THR A 504 -18.67 5.89 8.25
C THR A 504 -17.96 5.37 7.01
N ASN A 505 -18.67 4.75 6.06
CA ASN A 505 -18.11 4.04 4.92
C ASN A 505 -17.14 2.90 5.33
N LEU A 506 -17.31 2.36 6.54
CA LEU A 506 -16.45 1.33 7.13
C LEU A 506 -17.24 0.12 7.62
N ARG A 507 -18.55 0.27 7.85
CA ARG A 507 -19.42 -0.84 8.27
C ARG A 507 -20.02 -1.50 7.04
N THR A 508 -19.93 -2.83 7.01
CA THR A 508 -20.59 -3.63 5.98
C THR A 508 -22.06 -3.89 6.36
N SER A 509 -22.77 -4.65 5.53
CA SER A 509 -24.13 -5.11 5.86
C SER A 509 -24.19 -6.15 6.99
N ARG A 510 -23.04 -6.74 7.39
CA ARG A 510 -22.95 -7.71 8.49
C ARG A 510 -22.27 -7.10 9.70
N ASP A 511 -22.98 -7.09 10.83
CA ASP A 511 -22.42 -6.63 12.10
C ASP A 511 -21.16 -7.43 12.47
N GLY A 512 -20.14 -6.73 12.97
CA GLY A 512 -18.84 -7.33 13.32
C GLY A 512 -17.88 -7.53 12.13
N VAL A 513 -18.34 -7.30 10.90
CA VAL A 513 -17.51 -7.27 9.69
C VAL A 513 -17.36 -5.83 9.20
N PHE A 514 -16.11 -5.38 9.09
CA PHE A 514 -15.74 -4.03 8.67
C PHE A 514 -14.94 -4.09 7.36
N VAL A 515 -14.84 -2.96 6.66
CA VAL A 515 -14.09 -2.85 5.42
C VAL A 515 -13.21 -1.60 5.43
N CYS A 516 -12.04 -1.66 4.80
CA CYS A 516 -11.20 -0.50 4.57
C CYS A 516 -10.46 -0.56 3.22
N GLY A 517 -9.95 0.59 2.79
CA GLY A 517 -9.13 0.69 1.59
C GLY A 517 -9.92 0.59 0.30
N ALA A 518 -9.25 0.16 -0.77
CA ALA A 518 -9.80 0.21 -2.13
C ALA A 518 -11.00 -0.73 -2.37
N PHE A 519 -11.30 -1.65 -1.45
CA PHE A 519 -12.46 -2.54 -1.56
C PHE A 519 -13.78 -1.83 -1.27
N SER A 520 -13.77 -0.75 -0.46
CA SER A 520 -14.97 0.07 -0.23
C SER A 520 -15.24 1.04 -1.38
N SER A 521 -14.18 1.54 -2.03
CA SER A 521 -14.24 2.42 -3.20
C SER A 521 -12.82 2.76 -3.69
N PRO A 522 -12.64 3.21 -4.95
CA PRO A 522 -11.34 3.70 -5.41
C PRO A 522 -10.83 4.87 -4.57
N LYS A 523 -9.57 4.80 -4.10
CA LYS A 523 -8.94 5.81 -3.25
C LYS A 523 -7.41 5.69 -3.25
N ASP A 524 -6.75 6.70 -2.72
CA ASP A 524 -5.29 6.73 -2.58
C ASP A 524 -4.79 6.08 -1.28
N ILE A 525 -3.47 6.15 -1.06
CA ILE A 525 -2.79 5.55 0.09
C ILE A 525 -3.15 6.27 1.40
N PRO A 526 -3.07 7.62 1.51
CA PRO A 526 -3.48 8.33 2.73
C PRO A 526 -4.91 8.03 3.17
N GLU A 527 -5.88 8.06 2.25
CA GLU A 527 -7.27 7.73 2.56
C GLU A 527 -7.41 6.27 3.01
N THR A 528 -6.69 5.34 2.37
CA THR A 528 -6.67 3.92 2.74
C THR A 528 -6.13 3.72 4.17
N VAL A 529 -5.02 4.37 4.52
CA VAL A 529 -4.42 4.30 5.86
C VAL A 529 -5.38 4.85 6.91
N ALA A 530 -6.02 6.00 6.63
CA ALA A 530 -7.00 6.60 7.54
C ALA A 530 -8.22 5.68 7.76
N GLN A 531 -8.76 5.09 6.69
CA GLN A 531 -9.85 4.12 6.79
C GLN A 531 -9.46 2.87 7.55
N ALA A 532 -8.24 2.37 7.37
CA ALA A 532 -7.74 1.20 8.09
C ALA A 532 -7.72 1.42 9.60
N SER A 533 -7.20 2.56 10.07
CA SER A 533 -7.24 2.91 11.49
C SER A 533 -8.67 3.07 12.02
N GLY A 534 -9.59 3.62 11.20
CA GLY A 534 -11.01 3.71 11.53
C GLY A 534 -11.66 2.33 11.70
N ALA A 535 -11.43 1.41 10.76
CA ALA A 535 -11.94 0.05 10.83
C ALA A 535 -11.36 -0.74 12.01
N ALA A 536 -10.06 -0.58 12.27
CA ALA A 536 -9.39 -1.13 13.45
C ALA A 536 -10.04 -0.65 14.75
N GLY A 537 -10.34 0.65 14.86
CA GLY A 537 -11.04 1.21 16.02
C GLY A 537 -12.44 0.61 16.25
N MET A 538 -13.20 0.36 15.17
CA MET A 538 -14.51 -0.28 15.28
C MET A 538 -14.42 -1.76 15.65
N ALA A 539 -13.49 -2.50 15.03
CA ALA A 539 -13.22 -3.89 15.35
C ALA A 539 -12.75 -4.05 16.80
N ALA A 540 -11.87 -3.16 17.28
CA ALA A 540 -11.48 -3.08 18.68
C ALA A 540 -12.67 -2.82 19.61
N ALA A 541 -13.63 -1.97 19.21
CA ALA A 541 -14.81 -1.71 20.01
C ALA A 541 -15.71 -2.94 20.18
N VAL A 542 -15.82 -3.78 19.14
CA VAL A 542 -16.52 -5.07 19.21
C VAL A 542 -15.75 -6.04 20.11
N HIS A 543 -14.44 -6.16 19.90
CA HIS A 543 -13.56 -7.00 20.70
C HIS A 543 -13.64 -6.66 22.20
N LEU A 544 -13.57 -5.38 22.57
CA LEU A 544 -13.60 -4.95 23.97
C LEU A 544 -14.94 -5.21 24.67
N ARG A 545 -16.03 -5.31 23.90
CA ARG A 545 -17.38 -5.64 24.39
C ARG A 545 -17.63 -7.15 24.50
N SER A 546 -16.78 -7.98 23.90
CA SER A 546 -16.84 -9.42 24.10
C SER A 546 -16.42 -9.76 25.54
N GLU A 547 -17.13 -10.68 26.17
CA GLU A 547 -16.88 -11.08 27.57
C GLU A 547 -15.56 -11.88 27.73
N GLU A 548 -14.92 -12.27 26.61
CA GLU A 548 -13.80 -13.21 26.57
C GLU A 548 -12.64 -12.63 25.71
N ARG A 549 -11.45 -12.46 26.31
CA ARG A 549 -10.30 -11.75 25.70
C ARG A 549 -9.05 -12.62 25.67
N LEU A 550 -8.25 -12.53 24.61
CA LEU A 550 -6.87 -13.05 24.57
C LEU A 550 -5.98 -12.17 25.46
N PRO A 551 -5.16 -12.75 26.37
CA PRO A 551 -4.05 -12.01 26.92
C PRO A 551 -3.14 -11.61 25.76
N ALA A 552 -2.64 -10.37 25.78
CA ALA A 552 -1.55 -9.98 24.90
C ALA A 552 -0.44 -11.03 25.01
N ALA A 553 0.16 -11.42 23.89
CA ALA A 553 1.31 -12.32 23.95
C ALA A 553 2.35 -11.70 24.88
N GLU A 554 2.89 -12.47 25.82
CA GLU A 554 4.04 -12.03 26.61
C GLU A 554 5.13 -11.65 25.59
N ALA A 555 5.41 -10.36 25.48
CA ALA A 555 6.47 -9.90 24.60
C ALA A 555 7.75 -10.62 25.05
N PRO A 556 8.50 -11.27 24.14
CA PRO A 556 9.84 -11.69 24.49
C PRO A 556 10.57 -10.46 25.05
N PRO A 557 11.36 -10.60 26.12
CA PRO A 557 12.00 -9.44 26.75
C PRO A 557 12.78 -8.68 25.68
N LEU A 558 12.27 -7.49 25.34
CA LEU A 558 12.90 -6.59 24.36
C LEU A 558 14.28 -6.13 24.86
N ASP A 559 14.43 -6.12 26.18
CA ASP A 559 15.62 -5.69 26.87
C ASP A 559 16.48 -6.91 27.23
N ARG A 560 17.33 -7.31 26.30
CA ARG A 560 18.59 -7.94 26.71
C ARG A 560 19.42 -6.83 27.36
N ASP A 561 19.85 -7.03 28.60
CA ASP A 561 20.82 -6.14 29.22
C ASP A 561 22.12 -6.19 28.41
N VAL A 562 22.33 -5.16 27.58
CA VAL A 562 23.53 -4.96 26.77
C VAL A 562 24.53 -4.04 27.47
N THR A 563 24.33 -3.75 28.76
CA THR A 563 25.24 -2.91 29.55
C THR A 563 26.60 -3.60 29.66
N GLY A 564 27.56 -3.16 28.85
CA GLY A 564 28.91 -3.72 28.78
C GLY A 564 29.22 -4.49 27.49
N GLU A 565 28.25 -4.65 26.58
CA GLU A 565 28.51 -5.16 25.24
C GLU A 565 28.97 -4.03 24.31
N GLU A 566 29.89 -4.34 23.38
CA GLU A 566 30.26 -3.36 22.35
C GLU A 566 29.07 -3.10 21.40
N PRO A 567 28.77 -1.84 21.06
CA PRO A 567 27.71 -1.51 20.12
C PRO A 567 27.93 -2.17 18.77
N ARG A 568 26.99 -3.04 18.36
CA ARG A 568 26.97 -3.62 17.01
C ARG A 568 26.14 -2.73 16.10
N VAL A 569 26.80 -1.93 15.28
CA VAL A 569 26.14 -1.04 14.31
C VAL A 569 25.91 -1.79 13.00
N GLY A 570 24.65 -1.96 12.62
CA GLY A 570 24.27 -2.38 11.27
C GLY A 570 24.02 -1.15 10.39
N VAL A 571 24.70 -1.04 9.26
CA VAL A 571 24.43 -0.01 8.26
C VAL A 571 23.68 -0.67 7.10
N PHE A 572 22.43 -0.26 6.89
CA PHE A 572 21.64 -0.68 5.74
C PHE A 572 21.66 0.45 4.72
N VAL A 573 22.44 0.29 3.66
CA VAL A 573 22.42 1.21 2.53
C VAL A 573 21.45 0.64 1.49
N CYS A 574 20.33 1.30 1.30
CA CYS A 574 19.43 1.03 0.18
C CYS A 574 20.09 1.57 -1.09
N HIS A 575 20.36 0.70 -2.05
CA HIS A 575 20.88 1.07 -3.38
C HIS A 575 19.73 1.37 -4.36
N CYS A 576 18.66 1.97 -3.84
CA CYS A 576 17.44 2.22 -4.59
C CYS A 576 17.45 3.66 -5.11
N GLY A 577 17.25 3.82 -6.42
CA GLY A 577 17.19 5.12 -7.09
C GLY A 577 18.54 5.85 -7.19
N THR A 578 18.52 6.95 -7.94
CA THR A 578 19.69 7.81 -8.19
C THR A 578 20.13 8.63 -6.98
N ASN A 579 19.22 8.89 -6.03
CA ASN A 579 19.50 9.74 -4.86
C ASN A 579 20.51 9.13 -3.87
N ILE A 580 20.44 7.81 -3.62
CA ILE A 580 21.39 7.11 -2.74
C ILE A 580 22.43 6.35 -3.58
N GLY A 581 22.00 5.64 -4.63
CA GLY A 581 22.90 4.86 -5.49
C GLY A 581 23.86 5.70 -6.34
N GLY A 582 23.60 7.00 -6.53
CA GLY A 582 24.52 7.91 -7.22
C GLY A 582 25.67 8.44 -6.35
N VAL A 583 25.63 8.21 -5.03
CA VAL A 583 26.57 8.78 -4.06
C VAL A 583 27.39 7.72 -3.32
N VAL A 584 26.80 6.53 -3.05
CA VAL A 584 27.42 5.48 -2.22
C VAL A 584 28.17 4.44 -3.04
#